data_AF-A0A947W9T8-F1
#
_entry.id   AF-A0A947W9T8-F1
#
_cell.length_a   1.000
_cell.length_b   1.000
_cell.length_c   1.000
_cell.angle_alpha   90.00
_cell.angle_beta   90.00
_cell.angle_gamma   90.00
#
_symmetry.space_group_name_H-M   'P 1'
#
loop_
_entity.id
_entity.type
_entity.pdbx_description
1 polymer ?
#
loop_
_entity_poly.entity_id
_entity_poly.type
_entity_poly.pdbx_seq_one_letter_code
_entity_poly.pdbx_strand_id
1 'polypeptide(L)'
;MKTILLVGMPPEVCQQVEKLAGGNCKIVAKEADRDERSQFYKEHPTIVVLNARWSDGHWGPNARSLAEEMVKVGGVTVIAVSSFNYDRTLFEKSFFEKSCCQFCRPEELNDILQGELSL
;
A
#
# COMPACT_ATOMS: atom_id res chain seq x y z
N MET A 1 0.59 8.38 16.17
CA MET A 1 -0.46 8.64 15.16
C MET A 1 -0.06 7.92 13.89
N LYS A 2 -0.93 7.08 13.31
CA LYS A 2 -0.60 6.33 12.09
C LYS A 2 -0.85 7.18 10.86
N THR A 3 0.01 7.01 9.86
CA THR A 3 -0.12 7.67 8.56
C THR A 3 -0.26 6.61 7.49
N ILE A 4 -1.31 6.71 6.69
CA ILE A 4 -1.63 5.76 5.61
C ILE A 4 -1.40 6.47 4.28
N LEU A 5 -0.56 5.91 3.42
CA LEU A 5 -0.40 6.36 2.04
C LEU A 5 -1.17 5.42 1.10
N LEU A 6 -2.04 5.97 0.25
CA LEU A 6 -2.75 5.21 -0.78
C LEU A 6 -2.08 5.44 -2.14
N VAL A 7 -1.66 4.36 -2.80
CA VAL A 7 -0.97 4.41 -4.09
C VAL A 7 -1.81 3.73 -5.17
N GLY A 8 -2.28 4.53 -6.14
CA GLY A 8 -3.00 4.01 -7.30
C GLY A 8 -4.33 3.32 -6.98
N MET A 9 -4.90 3.57 -5.81
CA MET A 9 -6.15 2.94 -5.38
C MET A 9 -7.34 3.58 -6.09
N PRO A 10 -8.35 2.79 -6.51
CA PRO A 10 -9.56 3.34 -7.06
C PRO A 10 -10.37 4.08 -5.97
N PRO A 11 -11.21 5.07 -6.32
CA PRO A 11 -11.92 5.92 -5.36
C PRO A 11 -12.73 5.14 -4.32
N GLU A 12 -13.35 4.00 -4.72
CA GLU A 12 -14.10 3.16 -3.79
C GLU A 12 -13.23 2.61 -2.65
N VAL A 13 -11.98 2.25 -2.94
CA VAL A 13 -11.06 1.74 -1.93
C VAL A 13 -10.52 2.88 -1.07
N CYS A 14 -10.29 4.07 -1.66
CA CYS A 14 -9.91 5.25 -0.88
C CYS A 14 -10.97 5.58 0.19
N GLN A 15 -12.25 5.63 -0.20
CA GLN A 15 -13.35 5.88 0.72
C GLN A 15 -13.48 4.78 1.80
N GLN A 16 -13.25 3.53 1.42
CA GLN A 16 -13.24 2.39 2.34
C GLN A 16 -12.16 2.55 3.41
N VAL A 17 -10.93 2.91 3.01
CA VAL A 17 -9.81 3.15 3.93
C VAL A 17 -10.09 4.36 4.83
N GLU A 18 -10.61 5.46 4.27
CA GLU A 18 -11.02 6.65 5.03
C GLU A 18 -12.04 6.34 6.11
N LYS A 19 -13.07 5.57 5.77
CA LYS A 19 -14.10 5.16 6.73
C LYS A 19 -13.53 4.28 7.84
N LEU A 20 -12.59 3.40 7.52
CA LEU A 20 -11.97 2.49 8.49
C LEU A 20 -10.98 3.18 9.42
N ALA A 21 -10.10 4.02 8.89
CA ALA A 21 -9.07 4.66 9.68
C ALA A 21 -9.65 5.74 10.62
N GLY A 22 -10.80 6.31 10.23
CA GLY A 22 -11.49 7.35 10.99
C GLY A 22 -10.63 8.60 11.20
N GLY A 23 -10.97 9.41 12.21
CA GLY A 23 -10.23 10.65 12.54
C GLY A 23 -8.89 10.43 13.26
N ASN A 24 -8.49 9.17 13.52
CA ASN A 24 -7.30 8.84 14.31
C ASN A 24 -6.04 8.57 13.46
N CYS A 25 -6.21 8.51 12.14
CA CYS A 25 -5.13 8.29 11.20
C CYS A 25 -5.06 9.45 10.19
N LYS A 26 -3.85 9.81 9.79
CA LYS A 26 -3.65 10.72 8.66
C LYS A 26 -3.68 9.89 7.37
N ILE A 27 -4.58 10.23 6.45
CA ILE A 27 -4.63 9.60 5.14
C ILE A 27 -4.01 10.53 4.12
N VAL A 28 -3.08 9.99 3.36
CA VAL A 28 -2.43 10.62 2.22
C VAL A 28 -2.92 9.86 1.00
N ALA A 29 -4.06 10.28 0.45
CA ALA A 29 -4.64 9.70 -0.75
C ALA A 29 -4.17 10.48 -1.99
N LYS A 30 -3.92 9.78 -3.09
CA LYS A 30 -3.62 10.43 -4.36
C LYS A 30 -4.40 9.81 -5.50
N GLU A 31 -5.17 10.65 -6.18
CA GLU A 31 -5.68 10.36 -7.51
C GLU A 31 -4.50 10.48 -8.49
N ALA A 32 -4.01 9.33 -8.99
CA ALA A 32 -3.21 9.14 -10.21
C ALA A 32 -1.99 10.06 -10.51
N ASP A 33 -1.54 10.93 -9.61
CA ASP A 33 -0.41 11.83 -9.91
C ASP A 33 0.94 11.21 -9.52
N ARG A 34 1.94 11.37 -10.39
CA ARG A 34 3.21 10.62 -10.49
C ARG A 34 4.26 10.87 -9.39
N ASP A 35 3.88 10.99 -8.12
CA ASP A 35 4.84 11.36 -7.07
C ASP A 35 4.60 10.70 -5.72
N GLU A 36 4.45 9.38 -5.73
CA GLU A 36 4.24 8.54 -4.55
C GLU A 36 5.52 8.39 -3.74
N ARG A 37 6.68 8.43 -4.41
CA ARG A 37 8.00 8.42 -3.76
C ARG A 37 8.21 9.66 -2.90
N SER A 38 8.02 10.87 -3.44
CA SER A 38 8.25 12.07 -2.63
C SER A 38 7.27 12.16 -1.47
N GLN A 39 6.02 11.71 -1.64
CA GLN A 39 5.07 11.65 -0.52
C GLN A 39 5.48 10.63 0.52
N PHE A 40 5.95 9.45 0.12
CA PHE A 40 6.49 8.46 1.07
C PHE A 40 7.62 9.06 1.93
N TYR A 41 8.59 9.71 1.30
CA TYR A 41 9.72 10.33 2.02
C TYR A 41 9.35 11.59 2.80
N LYS A 42 8.30 12.31 2.41
CA LYS A 42 7.83 13.52 3.11
C LYS A 42 6.94 13.19 4.30
N GLU A 43 6.02 12.26 4.13
CA GLU A 43 4.95 11.97 5.07
C GLU A 43 5.30 10.83 6.03
N HIS A 44 6.34 10.04 5.71
CA HIS A 44 6.81 8.89 6.47
C HIS A 44 5.64 7.98 6.92
N PRO A 45 4.88 7.42 5.96
CA PRO A 45 3.73 6.60 6.29
C PRO A 45 4.15 5.33 7.03
N THR A 46 3.35 4.95 8.04
CA THR A 46 3.50 3.69 8.74
C THR A 46 2.82 2.54 7.99
N ILE A 47 1.83 2.86 7.16
CA ILE A 47 1.10 1.90 6.32
C ILE A 47 1.03 2.46 4.89
N VAL A 48 1.33 1.63 3.90
CA VAL A 48 1.11 1.93 2.49
C VAL A 48 0.11 0.93 1.93
N VAL A 49 -1.03 1.41 1.44
CA VAL A 49 -1.97 0.59 0.67
C VAL A 49 -1.67 0.83 -0.81
N LEU A 50 -1.15 -0.20 -1.48
CA LEU A 50 -0.62 -0.12 -2.82
C LEU A 50 -1.46 -0.97 -3.78
N ASN A 51 -1.96 -0.37 -4.85
CA ASN A 51 -2.53 -1.15 -5.94
C ASN A 51 -1.39 -1.95 -6.61
N ALA A 52 -1.46 -3.28 -6.58
CA ALA A 52 -0.40 -4.15 -7.09
C ALA A 52 -0.21 -4.03 -8.61
N ARG A 53 -1.19 -3.46 -9.31
CA ARG A 53 -1.19 -3.17 -10.75
C ARG A 53 -0.84 -1.72 -11.06
N TRP A 54 -0.55 -0.89 -10.04
CA TRP A 54 -0.15 0.49 -10.26
C TRP A 54 1.12 0.59 -11.12
N SER A 55 1.12 1.60 -11.98
CA SER A 55 2.24 1.95 -12.84
C SER A 55 2.40 3.46 -12.92
N ASP A 56 3.64 3.94 -12.87
CA ASP A 56 4.00 5.37 -13.03
C ASP A 56 3.96 5.86 -14.49
N GLY A 57 3.43 5.04 -15.41
CA GLY A 57 3.36 5.34 -16.84
C GLY A 57 4.62 4.96 -17.63
N HIS A 58 5.66 4.42 -16.99
CA HIS A 58 6.77 3.73 -17.66
C HIS A 58 6.51 2.22 -17.67
N TRP A 59 6.87 1.53 -18.75
CA TRP A 59 6.61 0.08 -18.89
C TRP A 59 7.52 -0.72 -17.94
N GLY A 60 6.99 -1.25 -16.83
CA GLY A 60 7.70 -2.10 -15.85
C GLY A 60 6.83 -2.57 -14.65
N PRO A 61 7.30 -3.53 -13.81
CA PRO A 61 6.61 -3.97 -12.58
C PRO A 61 6.73 -2.92 -11.46
N ASN A 62 6.16 -1.74 -11.69
CA ASN A 62 6.42 -0.54 -10.91
C ASN A 62 5.89 -0.61 -9.47
N ALA A 63 4.71 -1.17 -9.25
CA ALA A 63 4.17 -1.37 -7.91
C ALA A 63 5.10 -2.23 -7.05
N ARG A 64 5.61 -3.34 -7.60
CA ARG A 64 6.54 -4.20 -6.87
C ARG A 64 7.83 -3.46 -6.52
N SER A 65 8.46 -2.79 -7.48
CA SER A 65 9.71 -2.04 -7.24
C SER A 65 9.51 -0.93 -6.20
N LEU A 66 8.36 -0.25 -6.23
CA LEU A 66 8.00 0.76 -5.24
C LEU A 66 7.82 0.14 -3.84
N ALA A 67 7.12 -0.99 -3.74
CA ALA A 67 6.97 -1.72 -2.49
C ALA A 67 8.33 -2.18 -1.95
N GLU A 68 9.22 -2.72 -2.81
CA GLU A 68 10.56 -3.13 -2.41
C GLU A 68 11.40 -1.96 -1.88
N GLU A 69 11.26 -0.77 -2.48
CA GLU A 69 11.92 0.45 -2.01
C GLU A 69 11.40 0.86 -0.62
N MET A 70 10.08 0.92 -0.45
CA MET A 70 9.44 1.34 0.80
C MET A 70 9.80 0.42 1.97
N VAL A 71 9.73 -0.90 1.77
CA VAL A 71 10.07 -1.84 2.86
C VAL A 71 11.56 -1.82 3.21
N LYS A 72 12.47 -1.46 2.28
CA LYS A 72 13.91 -1.31 2.58
C LYS A 72 14.20 -0.14 3.51
N VAL A 73 13.39 0.92 3.44
CA VAL A 73 13.51 2.06 4.37
C VAL A 73 13.17 1.63 5.80
N GLY A 74 12.31 0.62 5.95
CA GLY A 74 11.93 0.06 7.24
C GLY A 74 10.87 0.89 7.97
N GLY A 75 10.22 0.28 8.96
CA GLY A 75 9.18 0.96 9.76
C GLY A 75 7.86 1.20 9.03
N VAL A 76 7.66 0.61 7.86
CA VAL A 76 6.42 0.67 7.07
C VAL A 76 5.88 -0.72 6.79
N THR A 77 4.56 -0.89 6.96
CA THR A 77 3.82 -2.04 6.41
C THR A 77 3.30 -1.69 5.02
N VAL A 78 3.58 -2.52 4.02
CA VAL A 78 3.02 -2.39 2.67
C VAL A 78 1.93 -3.43 2.48
N ILE A 79 0.72 -3.00 2.14
CA ILE A 79 -0.42 -3.85 1.80
C ILE A 79 -0.67 -3.72 0.31
N ALA A 80 -0.23 -4.71 -0.47
CA ALA A 80 -0.45 -4.79 -1.91
C ALA A 80 -1.83 -5.37 -2.20
N VAL A 81 -2.67 -4.63 -2.92
CA VAL A 81 -4.06 -4.98 -3.23
C VAL A 81 -4.22 -5.32 -4.71
N SER A 82 -4.74 -6.50 -5.02
CA SER A 82 -5.16 -6.88 -6.38
C SER A 82 -6.16 -8.01 -6.39
N SER A 83 -7.10 -7.98 -7.35
CA SER A 83 -8.03 -9.08 -7.61
C SER A 83 -7.38 -10.26 -8.33
N PHE A 84 -6.16 -10.10 -8.86
CA PHE A 84 -5.47 -11.13 -9.65
C PHE A 84 -4.46 -11.90 -8.79
N ASN A 85 -4.75 -13.18 -8.54
CA ASN A 85 -3.88 -14.04 -7.73
C ASN A 85 -2.48 -14.24 -8.32
N TYR A 86 -2.28 -13.97 -9.62
CA TYR A 86 -0.94 -13.99 -10.21
C TYR A 86 -0.01 -12.94 -9.59
N ASP A 87 -0.54 -11.76 -9.23
CA ASP A 87 0.24 -10.68 -8.62
C ASP A 87 0.75 -11.07 -7.22
N ARG A 88 0.03 -11.96 -6.51
CA ARG A 88 0.44 -12.49 -5.20
C ARG A 88 1.86 -13.02 -5.23
N THR A 89 2.21 -13.82 -6.24
CA THR A 89 3.54 -14.41 -6.40
C THR A 89 4.66 -13.37 -6.60
N LEU A 90 4.33 -12.13 -6.96
CA LEU A 90 5.29 -11.04 -7.08
C LEU A 90 5.58 -10.39 -5.72
N PHE A 91 4.61 -10.41 -4.79
CA PHE A 91 4.68 -9.78 -3.47
C PHE A 91 4.90 -10.77 -2.32
N GLU A 92 4.79 -12.09 -2.56
CA GLU A 92 5.07 -13.15 -1.57
C GLU A 92 6.43 -13.84 -1.78
N LYS A 93 7.33 -13.27 -2.60
CA LYS A 93 8.70 -13.81 -2.74
C LYS A 93 9.55 -13.56 -1.50
N SER A 94 10.64 -14.34 -1.36
CA SER A 94 11.54 -14.40 -0.18
C SER A 94 12.08 -13.08 0.38
N PHE A 95 12.07 -12.00 -0.42
CA PHE A 95 12.39 -10.66 0.06
C PHE A 95 11.27 -10.09 0.95
N PHE A 96 10.02 -10.25 0.54
CA PHE A 96 8.84 -9.79 1.25
C PHE A 96 8.40 -10.72 2.37
N GLU A 97 8.64 -12.03 2.28
CA GLU A 97 8.34 -12.97 3.39
C GLU A 97 9.09 -12.62 4.69
N LYS A 98 10.22 -11.92 4.58
CA LYS A 98 11.01 -11.43 5.72
C LYS A 98 10.71 -9.97 6.09
N SER A 99 9.85 -9.30 5.32
CA SER A 99 9.58 -7.87 5.39
C SER A 99 8.10 -7.65 5.73
N CYS A 100 7.73 -6.46 6.21
CA CYS A 100 6.34 -6.11 6.53
C CYS A 100 5.49 -5.87 5.26
N CYS A 101 5.53 -6.77 4.27
CA CYS A 101 4.71 -6.68 3.07
C CYS A 101 3.67 -7.80 3.04
N GLN A 102 2.41 -7.40 2.87
CA GLN A 102 1.26 -8.29 2.80
C GLN A 102 0.60 -8.13 1.43
N PHE A 103 0.13 -9.23 0.86
CA PHE A 103 -0.72 -9.21 -0.34
C PHE A 103 -2.15 -9.57 0.04
N CYS A 104 -3.13 -8.85 -0.48
CA CYS A 104 -4.53 -9.18 -0.28
C CYS A 104 -5.40 -8.88 -1.49
N ARG A 105 -6.56 -9.53 -1.53
CA ARG A 105 -7.65 -9.16 -2.42
C ARG A 105 -8.42 -7.97 -1.84
N PRO A 106 -9.17 -7.19 -2.65
CA PRO A 106 -9.93 -6.05 -2.16
C PRO A 106 -10.90 -6.40 -1.01
N GLU A 107 -11.52 -7.58 -1.06
CA GLU A 107 -12.42 -8.07 -0.02
C GLU A 107 -11.72 -8.40 1.31
N GLU A 108 -10.41 -8.66 1.29
CA GLU A 108 -9.58 -8.98 2.45
C GLU A 108 -8.95 -7.72 3.09
N LEU A 109 -9.00 -6.58 2.40
CA LEU A 109 -8.33 -5.34 2.81
C LEU A 109 -8.78 -4.85 4.18
N ASN A 110 -10.07 -4.97 4.50
CA ASN A 110 -10.62 -4.48 5.77
C ASN A 110 -10.00 -5.19 6.97
N ASP A 111 -9.96 -6.53 6.92
CA ASP A 111 -9.50 -7.35 8.03
C ASP A 111 -8.01 -7.12 8.29
N ILE A 112 -7.22 -7.05 7.21
CA ILE A 112 -5.78 -6.80 7.28
C ILE A 112 -5.51 -5.38 7.79
N LEU A 113 -6.17 -4.37 7.21
CA LEU A 113 -5.96 -2.99 7.60
C LEU A 113 -6.38 -2.75 9.05
N GLN A 114 -7.47 -3.36 9.53
CA GLN A 114 -7.87 -3.28 10.94
C GLN A 114 -6.84 -3.91 11.88
N GLY A 115 -6.27 -5.06 11.50
CA GLY A 115 -5.17 -5.67 12.22
C GLY A 115 -3.98 -4.73 12.34
N GLU A 116 -3.53 -4.18 11.20
CA GLU A 116 -2.43 -3.21 11.16
C GLU A 116 -2.74 -1.92 11.90
N LEU A 117 -4.00 -1.46 11.94
CA LEU A 117 -4.42 -0.27 12.68
C LEU A 117 -4.50 -0.50 14.20
N SER A 118 -4.71 -1.73 14.67
CA SER A 118 -4.85 -2.06 16.09
C SER A 118 -3.52 -2.30 16.82
N LEU A 119 -2.44 -2.57 16.07
CA LEU A 119 -1.07 -2.80 16.59
C LEU A 119 -0.37 -1.53 17.10
#